data_AF-K2RQI5-F1
#
_entry.id   AF-K2RQI5-F1
#
_cell.length_a   1.000
_cell.length_b   1.000
_cell.length_c   1.000
_cell.angle_alpha   90.00
_cell.angle_beta   90.00
_cell.angle_gamma   90.00
#
_symmetry.space_group_name_H-M   'P 1'
#
loop_
_entity.id
_entity.type
_entity.pdbx_description
1 polymer ?
#
loop_
_entity_poly.entity_id
_entity_poly.type
_entity_poly.pdbx_seq_one_letter_code
_entity_poly.pdbx_strand_id
1 'polypeptide(L)'
;MADDLNEVLLQTLDMLEWRLRRIEFVLNGNVPPERQQADAPVASRLQKLESRLSSLAGSSRTISEILQLQSKHADIFAPTEQPARALPSSMDDPTPEIKLGTILTEAPAYPATASQLTSLHDLPLPPTESFTSLVALSPRIAQLEQNQLAQAHDISDLRKRSGKAVLRWHEVMVLGQGRCWAEWDSRVRKAERDVRREEVKIEREAGAV
;
A
#
# COMPACT_ATOMS: atom_id res chain seq x y z
N MET A 1 23.55 53.06 -12.60
CA MET A 1 24.56 52.79 -11.56
C MET A 1 23.92 52.43 -10.23
N ALA A 2 22.98 53.22 -9.67
CA ALA A 2 22.29 52.86 -8.42
C ALA A 2 21.18 51.79 -8.61
N ASP A 3 20.43 51.84 -9.71
CA ASP A 3 19.40 50.82 -10.02
C ASP A 3 19.98 49.42 -10.26
N ASP A 4 21.13 49.36 -10.93
CA ASP A 4 21.84 48.10 -11.24
C ASP A 4 22.31 47.40 -9.95
N LEU A 5 22.73 48.17 -8.94
CA LEU A 5 23.09 47.65 -7.62
C LEU A 5 21.88 47.11 -6.86
N ASN A 6 20.74 47.80 -6.94
CA ASN A 6 19.50 47.36 -6.31
C ASN A 6 18.97 46.06 -6.93
N GLU A 7 19.12 45.90 -8.24
CA GLU A 7 18.73 44.68 -8.95
C GLU A 7 19.61 43.48 -8.57
N VAL A 8 20.93 43.67 -8.48
CA VAL A 8 21.86 42.64 -7.99
C VAL A 8 21.53 42.26 -6.53
N LEU A 9 21.22 43.24 -5.67
CA LEU A 9 20.84 42.96 -4.28
C LEU A 9 19.56 42.13 -4.19
N LEU A 10 18.54 42.43 -5.00
CA LEU A 10 17.30 41.65 -5.06
C LEU A 10 17.54 40.21 -5.55
N GLN A 11 18.37 40.03 -6.59
CA GLN A 11 18.73 38.69 -7.08
C GLN A 11 19.51 37.88 -6.04
N THR A 12 20.44 38.51 -5.32
CA THR A 12 21.18 37.82 -4.25
C THR A 12 20.28 37.46 -3.08
N LEU A 13 19.31 38.31 -2.74
CA LEU A 13 18.34 38.04 -1.68
C LEU A 13 17.40 36.89 -2.06
N ASP A 14 16.89 36.86 -3.28
CA ASP A 14 16.06 35.76 -3.78
C ASP A 14 16.85 34.44 -3.83
N MET A 15 18.12 34.49 -4.26
CA MET A 15 18.99 33.31 -4.23
C MET A 15 19.26 32.83 -2.79
N LEU A 16 19.47 33.74 -1.85
CA LEU A 16 19.64 33.40 -0.43
C LEU A 16 18.36 32.81 0.17
N GLU A 17 17.20 33.38 -0.15
CA GLU A 17 15.90 32.89 0.28
C GLU A 17 15.63 31.49 -0.28
N TRP A 18 15.90 31.27 -1.56
CA TRP A 18 15.77 29.95 -2.17
C TRP A 18 16.69 28.91 -1.51
N ARG A 19 17.94 29.29 -1.23
CA ARG A 19 18.89 28.41 -0.53
C ARG A 19 18.44 28.13 0.90
N LEU A 20 17.90 29.12 1.60
CA LEU A 20 17.40 28.96 2.97
C LEU A 20 16.19 28.02 2.99
N ARG A 21 15.20 28.25 2.12
CA ARG A 21 14.03 27.37 1.96
C ARG A 21 14.42 25.95 1.59
N ARG A 22 15.47 25.78 0.78
CA ARG A 22 15.99 24.45 0.44
C ARG A 22 16.69 23.77 1.61
N ILE A 23 17.47 24.49 2.40
CA ILE A 23 18.08 23.96 3.63
C ILE A 23 17.00 23.59 4.64
N GLU A 24 15.99 24.44 4.80
CA GLU A 24 14.83 24.16 5.64
C GLU A 24 14.06 22.92 5.16
N PHE A 25 13.85 22.78 3.85
CA PHE A 25 13.23 21.59 3.26
C PHE A 25 14.07 20.32 3.48
N VAL A 26 15.39 20.40 3.38
CA VAL A 26 16.28 19.25 3.64
C VAL A 26 16.26 18.85 5.12
N LEU A 27 16.24 19.82 6.03
CA LEU A 27 16.25 19.59 7.48
C LEU A 27 14.92 19.10 8.02
N ASN A 28 13.82 19.70 7.56
CA ASN A 28 12.48 19.43 8.07
C ASN A 28 11.70 18.44 7.20
N GLY A 29 12.03 18.30 5.92
CA GLY A 29 11.27 17.47 4.98
C GLY A 29 9.86 18.03 4.70
N ASN A 30 9.02 17.22 4.07
CA ASN A 30 7.63 17.58 3.73
C ASN A 30 6.65 17.37 4.91
N VAL A 31 7.03 17.72 6.14
CA VAL A 31 6.10 17.70 7.29
C VAL A 31 5.48 19.08 7.47
N PRO A 32 4.14 19.17 7.53
CA PRO A 32 3.46 20.43 7.77
C PRO A 32 3.86 20.99 9.15
N PRO A 33 3.99 22.33 9.30
CA PRO A 33 4.49 22.97 10.51
C PRO A 33 3.64 22.67 11.76
N GLU A 34 2.38 22.28 11.59
CA GLU A 34 1.48 21.89 12.69
C GLU A 34 1.85 20.56 13.37
N ARG A 35 2.64 19.70 12.72
CA ARG A 35 3.14 18.44 13.29
C ARG A 35 4.55 18.56 13.88
N GLN A 36 5.06 19.78 14.07
CA GLN A 36 6.32 20.05 14.78
C GLN A 36 6.20 19.77 16.30
N GLN A 37 5.67 18.61 16.68
CA GLN A 37 5.85 18.07 18.02
C GLN A 37 7.14 17.24 18.04
N ALA A 38 8.27 17.92 18.22
CA ALA A 38 9.48 17.32 18.76
C ALA A 38 10.34 18.42 19.38
N ASP A 39 10.20 18.62 20.69
CA ASP A 39 10.90 19.59 21.55
C ASP A 39 12.43 19.37 21.66
N ALA A 40 13.07 18.83 20.62
CA ALA A 40 14.48 18.45 20.66
C ALA A 40 15.23 18.98 19.44
N PRO A 41 16.41 19.61 19.64
CA PRO A 41 17.21 20.14 18.54
C PRO A 41 17.54 19.03 17.53
N VAL A 42 17.60 19.37 16.24
CA VAL A 42 17.89 18.43 15.13
C VAL A 42 19.12 17.57 15.43
N ALA A 43 20.16 18.15 16.03
CA ALA A 43 21.36 17.45 16.47
C ALA A 43 21.06 16.29 17.44
N SER A 44 20.16 16.47 18.40
CA SER A 44 19.79 15.42 19.36
C SER A 44 18.97 14.29 18.71
N ARG A 45 18.18 14.60 17.66
CA ARG A 45 17.44 13.61 16.88
C ARG A 45 18.40 12.77 16.03
N LEU A 46 19.39 13.42 15.41
CA LEU A 46 20.46 12.75 14.68
C LEU A 46 21.27 11.83 15.59
N GLN A 47 21.67 12.30 16.78
CA GLN A 47 22.38 11.47 17.76
C GLN A 47 21.56 10.25 18.21
N LYS A 48 20.25 10.39 18.42
CA LYS A 48 19.36 9.24 18.74
C LYS A 48 19.26 8.25 17.59
N LEU A 49 19.22 8.73 16.34
CA LEU A 49 19.21 7.86 15.17
C LEU A 49 20.55 7.15 15.00
N GLU A 50 21.66 7.87 15.18
CA GLU A 50 23.01 7.34 15.13
C GLU A 50 23.23 6.27 16.20
N SER A 51 22.80 6.50 17.45
CA SER A 51 22.89 5.49 18.51
C SER A 51 22.04 4.25 18.23
N ARG A 52 20.88 4.43 17.57
CA ARG A 52 20.01 3.31 17.17
C ARG A 52 20.61 2.54 15.99
N LEU A 53 21.16 3.23 14.99
CA LEU A 53 21.82 2.63 13.85
C LEU A 53 23.10 1.90 14.25
N SER A 54 23.88 2.45 15.18
CA SER A 54 25.07 1.77 15.72
C SER A 54 24.70 0.53 16.53
N SER A 55 23.61 0.59 17.33
CA SER A 55 23.08 -0.60 18.01
C SER A 55 22.59 -1.67 17.02
N LEU A 56 21.97 -1.25 15.92
CA LEU A 56 21.48 -2.16 14.88
C LEU A 56 22.64 -2.80 14.11
N ALA A 57 23.67 -2.01 13.78
CA ALA A 57 24.91 -2.50 13.18
C ALA A 57 25.64 -3.51 14.07
N GLY A 58 25.61 -3.32 15.39
CA GLY A 58 26.14 -4.30 16.35
C GLY A 58 25.30 -5.57 16.47
N SER A 59 23.99 -5.48 16.27
CA SER A 59 23.07 -6.64 16.39
C SER A 59 23.04 -7.54 15.15
N SER A 60 23.39 -7.01 13.97
CA SER A 60 23.29 -7.72 12.70
C SER A 60 24.66 -7.87 12.03
N ARG A 61 25.11 -9.12 11.93
CA ARG A 61 26.38 -9.48 11.29
C ARG A 61 26.45 -9.02 9.82
N THR A 62 25.35 -9.14 9.07
CA THR A 62 25.29 -8.72 7.67
C THR A 62 25.46 -7.22 7.50
N ILE A 63 24.88 -6.41 8.41
CA ILE A 63 25.04 -4.96 8.38
C ILE A 63 26.49 -4.57 8.70
N SER A 64 27.12 -5.26 9.66
CA SER A 64 28.54 -5.04 9.95
C SER A 64 29.45 -5.40 8.77
N GLU A 65 29.14 -6.47 8.05
CA GLU A 65 29.88 -6.89 6.85
C GLU A 65 29.69 -5.90 5.70
N ILE A 66 28.49 -5.35 5.50
CA ILE A 66 28.21 -4.30 4.51
C ILE A 66 28.91 -2.99 4.85
N LEU A 67 28.91 -2.57 6.13
CA LEU A 67 29.63 -1.36 6.55
C LEU A 67 31.14 -1.51 6.40
N GLN A 68 31.68 -2.70 6.70
CA GLN A 68 33.08 -3.01 6.42
C GLN A 68 33.37 -3.00 4.91
N LEU A 69 32.46 -3.54 4.09
CA LEU A 69 32.58 -3.52 2.64
C LEU A 69 32.52 -2.09 2.08
N GLN A 70 31.63 -1.24 2.62
CA GLN A 70 31.54 0.18 2.28
C GLN A 70 32.82 0.93 2.67
N SER A 71 33.40 0.66 3.84
CA SER A 71 34.66 1.29 4.25
C SER A 71 35.86 0.88 3.39
N LYS A 72 35.87 -0.38 2.91
CA LYS A 72 36.97 -0.93 2.09
C LYS A 72 36.81 -0.60 0.62
N HIS A 73 35.58 -0.45 0.15
CA HIS A 73 35.22 -0.23 -1.23
C HIS A 73 34.12 0.84 -1.33
N ALA A 74 34.46 2.06 -0.92
CA ALA A 74 33.54 3.21 -1.04
C ALA A 74 33.10 3.43 -2.51
N ASP A 75 33.98 3.08 -3.46
CA ASP A 75 33.75 3.18 -4.91
C ASP A 75 32.60 2.31 -5.43
N ILE A 76 32.24 1.23 -4.73
CA ILE A 76 31.15 0.33 -5.13
C ILE A 76 29.78 0.94 -4.81
N PHE A 77 29.70 1.71 -3.72
CA PHE A 77 28.44 2.23 -3.17
C PHE A 77 28.21 3.70 -3.45
N ALA A 78 29.28 4.47 -3.56
CA ALA A 78 29.29 5.79 -4.14
C ALA A 78 30.27 5.72 -5.32
N PRO A 79 29.83 5.31 -6.52
CA PRO A 79 30.59 5.62 -7.72
C PRO A 79 30.79 7.13 -7.64
N THR A 80 32.03 7.56 -7.43
CA THR A 80 32.39 8.98 -7.48
C THR A 80 31.61 9.55 -8.64
N GLU A 81 30.73 10.53 -8.36
CA GLU A 81 30.04 11.27 -9.40
C GLU A 81 31.07 11.51 -10.49
N GLN A 82 30.90 10.81 -11.62
CA GLN A 82 31.80 10.99 -12.74
C GLN A 82 31.79 12.50 -12.97
N PRO A 83 32.90 13.24 -12.77
CA PRO A 83 32.96 14.58 -13.31
C PRO A 83 32.64 14.37 -14.78
N ALA A 84 31.54 15.00 -15.23
CA ALA A 84 30.90 14.82 -16.52
C ALA A 84 31.89 14.23 -17.51
N ARG A 85 31.71 12.94 -17.85
CA ARG A 85 32.55 12.16 -18.77
C ARG A 85 33.38 13.11 -19.61
N ALA A 86 34.65 13.31 -19.21
CA ALA A 86 35.58 14.01 -20.06
C ALA A 86 35.50 13.24 -21.38
N LEU A 87 34.98 13.89 -22.44
CA LEU A 87 35.19 13.39 -23.78
C LEU A 87 36.67 13.04 -23.83
N PRO A 88 37.07 11.81 -24.23
CA PRO A 88 38.48 11.48 -24.32
C PRO A 88 39.12 12.55 -25.19
N SER A 89 39.90 13.41 -24.54
CA SER A 89 40.64 14.49 -25.15
C SER A 89 41.73 13.83 -25.95
N SER A 90 41.47 13.56 -27.24
CA SER A 90 42.39 13.49 -28.39
C SER A 90 43.81 12.91 -28.21
N MET A 91 44.10 12.14 -27.16
CA MET A 91 45.45 11.61 -26.86
C MET A 91 45.48 10.10 -26.67
N ASP A 92 44.32 9.45 -26.54
CA ASP A 92 44.18 8.01 -26.68
C ASP A 92 43.28 7.71 -27.88
N ASP A 93 43.66 8.22 -29.06
CA ASP A 93 43.08 7.69 -30.30
C ASP A 93 43.59 6.25 -30.45
N PRO A 94 42.72 5.22 -30.40
CA PRO A 94 43.16 3.88 -30.71
C PRO A 94 43.83 3.90 -32.10
N THR A 95 44.99 3.26 -32.22
CA THR A 95 45.71 3.16 -33.51
C THR A 95 44.72 2.72 -34.60
N PRO A 96 44.89 3.18 -35.86
CA PRO A 96 43.94 2.88 -36.93
C PRO A 96 43.66 1.38 -37.09
N GLU A 97 44.62 0.54 -36.69
CA GLU A 97 44.52 -0.92 -36.63
C GLU A 97 43.54 -1.43 -35.55
N ILE A 98 43.51 -0.82 -34.36
CA ILE A 98 42.56 -1.17 -33.28
C ILE A 98 41.14 -0.69 -33.63
N LYS A 99 41.01 0.49 -34.26
CA LYS A 99 39.73 0.97 -34.80
C LYS A 99 39.21 0.04 -35.90
N LEU A 100 40.06 -0.37 -36.83
CA LEU A 100 39.70 -1.33 -37.86
C LEU A 100 39.36 -2.70 -37.27
N GLY A 101 40.13 -3.17 -36.28
CA GLY A 101 39.90 -4.44 -35.60
C GLY A 101 38.54 -4.48 -34.91
N THR A 102 38.19 -3.44 -34.16
CA THR A 102 36.87 -3.31 -33.50
C THR A 102 35.73 -3.18 -34.51
N ILE A 103 35.92 -2.43 -35.59
CA ILE A 103 34.93 -2.34 -36.68
C ILE A 103 34.76 -3.70 -37.36
N LEU A 104 35.83 -4.47 -37.59
CA LEU A 104 35.76 -5.77 -38.21
C LEU A 104 35.13 -6.84 -37.31
N THR A 105 35.34 -6.77 -35.99
CA THR A 105 34.67 -7.67 -35.04
C THR A 105 33.18 -7.37 -34.94
N GLU A 106 32.79 -6.09 -34.99
CA GLU A 106 31.38 -5.66 -34.89
C GLU A 106 30.67 -5.59 -36.25
N ALA A 107 31.43 -5.63 -37.36
CA ALA A 107 30.94 -5.59 -38.74
C ALA A 107 29.72 -6.50 -39.01
N PRO A 108 29.71 -7.78 -38.59
CA PRO A 108 28.56 -8.66 -38.83
C PRO A 108 27.32 -8.32 -37.98
N ALA A 109 27.47 -7.57 -36.87
CA ALA A 109 26.36 -7.15 -36.03
C ALA A 109 25.55 -5.99 -36.66
N TYR A 110 26.18 -5.14 -37.48
CA TYR A 110 25.47 -4.04 -38.16
C TYR A 110 24.39 -4.52 -39.15
N PRO A 111 24.63 -5.45 -40.09
CA PRO A 111 23.56 -5.94 -40.96
C PRO A 111 22.52 -6.76 -40.18
N ALA A 112 22.93 -7.46 -39.12
CA ALA A 112 22.01 -8.20 -38.26
C ALA A 112 21.04 -7.27 -37.51
N THR A 113 21.55 -6.18 -36.92
CA THR A 113 20.73 -5.17 -36.23
C THR A 113 19.91 -4.33 -37.20
N ALA A 114 20.44 -3.99 -38.37
CA ALA A 114 19.67 -3.32 -39.43
C ALA A 114 18.51 -4.19 -39.92
N SER A 115 18.73 -5.50 -40.10
CA SER A 115 17.69 -6.47 -40.44
C SER A 115 16.63 -6.59 -39.34
N GLN A 116 17.05 -6.63 -38.06
CA GLN A 116 16.13 -6.64 -36.92
C GLN A 116 15.29 -5.35 -36.82
N LEU A 117 15.90 -4.18 -37.02
CA LEU A 117 15.18 -2.90 -37.02
C LEU A 117 14.21 -2.79 -38.20
N THR A 118 14.58 -3.30 -39.37
CA THR A 118 13.70 -3.36 -40.54
C THR A 118 12.52 -4.30 -40.26
N SER A 119 12.78 -5.47 -39.69
CA SER A 119 11.74 -6.42 -39.27
C SER A 119 10.82 -5.85 -38.18
N LEU A 120 11.29 -4.98 -37.30
CA LEU A 120 10.45 -4.28 -36.31
C LEU A 120 9.62 -3.16 -36.94
N HIS A 121 10.15 -2.50 -37.96
CA HIS A 121 9.43 -1.46 -38.71
C HIS A 121 8.26 -2.04 -39.51
N ASP A 122 8.43 -3.25 -40.04
CA ASP A 122 7.40 -3.95 -40.81
C ASP A 122 6.29 -4.57 -39.92
N LEU A 123 6.44 -4.52 -38.60
CA LEU A 123 5.43 -5.03 -37.68
C LEU A 123 4.27 -4.03 -37.59
N PRO A 124 3.04 -4.41 -37.98
CA PRO A 124 1.89 -3.53 -37.83
C PRO A 124 1.64 -3.29 -36.34
N LEU A 125 1.88 -2.05 -35.90
CA LEU A 125 1.51 -1.64 -34.55
C LEU A 125 0.00 -1.83 -34.39
N PRO A 126 -0.47 -2.47 -33.29
CA PRO A 126 -1.89 -2.63 -33.05
C PRO A 126 -2.59 -1.25 -33.09
N PRO A 127 -3.82 -1.19 -33.62
CA PRO A 127 -4.50 0.07 -33.90
C PRO A 127 -4.60 0.91 -32.62
N THR A 128 -3.99 2.09 -32.65
CA THR A 128 -3.94 3.05 -31.54
C THR A 128 -5.35 3.47 -31.06
N GLU A 129 -6.35 3.37 -31.93
CA GLU A 129 -7.77 3.56 -31.63
C GLU A 129 -8.28 2.62 -30.51
N SER A 130 -7.80 1.37 -30.47
CA SER A 130 -8.18 0.42 -29.42
C SER A 130 -7.63 0.82 -28.05
N PHE A 131 -6.39 1.34 -28.00
CA PHE A 131 -5.79 1.81 -26.76
C PHE A 131 -6.41 3.14 -26.30
N THR A 132 -6.69 4.06 -27.21
CA THR A 132 -7.36 5.33 -26.86
C THR A 132 -8.78 5.09 -26.35
N SER A 133 -9.54 4.17 -26.94
CA SER A 133 -10.86 3.77 -26.44
C SER A 133 -10.79 3.08 -25.07
N LEU A 134 -9.75 2.27 -24.81
CA LEU A 134 -9.53 1.68 -23.49
C LEU A 134 -9.20 2.73 -22.43
N VAL A 135 -8.37 3.72 -22.76
CA VAL A 135 -8.08 4.86 -21.87
C VAL A 135 -9.34 5.69 -21.63
N ALA A 136 -10.18 5.89 -22.65
CA ALA A 136 -11.44 6.61 -22.51
C ALA A 136 -12.45 5.90 -21.58
N LEU A 137 -12.34 4.58 -21.41
CA LEU A 137 -13.19 3.82 -20.48
C LEU A 137 -12.72 3.86 -19.02
N SER A 138 -11.47 4.25 -18.76
CA SER A 138 -10.90 4.37 -17.40
C SER A 138 -11.78 5.12 -16.39
N PRO A 139 -12.33 6.33 -16.69
CA PRO A 139 -13.17 7.04 -15.72
C PRO A 139 -14.48 6.30 -15.40
N ARG A 140 -15.04 5.57 -16.38
CA ARG A 140 -16.26 4.79 -16.18
C ARG A 140 -16.01 3.57 -15.28
N ILE A 141 -14.85 2.94 -15.42
CA ILE A 141 -14.41 1.84 -14.55
C ILE A 141 -14.26 2.35 -13.11
N ALA A 142 -13.61 3.50 -12.92
CA ALA A 142 -13.44 4.10 -11.60
C ALA A 142 -14.79 4.46 -10.93
N GLN A 143 -15.76 4.98 -11.71
CA GLN A 143 -17.11 5.24 -11.20
C GLN A 143 -17.84 3.95 -10.78
N LEU A 144 -17.72 2.88 -11.58
CA LEU A 144 -18.33 1.59 -11.26
C LEU A 144 -17.70 0.96 -10.00
N GLU A 145 -16.39 1.08 -9.83
CA GLU A 145 -15.69 0.61 -8.64
C GLU A 145 -16.19 1.31 -7.37
N GLN A 146 -16.34 2.64 -7.42
CA GLN A 146 -16.90 3.41 -6.30
C GLN A 146 -18.33 2.96 -5.95
N ASN A 147 -19.17 2.76 -6.97
CA ASN A 147 -20.53 2.27 -6.78
C ASN A 147 -20.53 0.85 -6.20
N GLN A 148 -19.61 -0.02 -6.64
CA GLN A 148 -19.49 -1.38 -6.13
C GLN A 148 -19.07 -1.38 -4.65
N LEU A 149 -18.16 -0.50 -4.24
CA LEU A 149 -17.78 -0.35 -2.84
C LEU A 149 -18.95 0.12 -1.97
N ALA A 150 -19.72 1.11 -2.44
CA ALA A 150 -20.92 1.58 -1.76
C ALA A 150 -21.97 0.46 -1.61
N GLN A 151 -22.24 -0.27 -2.69
CA GLN A 151 -23.18 -1.40 -2.65
C GLN A 151 -22.69 -2.52 -1.72
N ALA A 152 -21.39 -2.83 -1.72
CA ALA A 152 -20.84 -3.84 -0.83
C ALA A 152 -21.02 -3.47 0.65
N HIS A 153 -20.83 -2.19 0.98
CA HIS A 153 -21.10 -1.66 2.31
C HIS A 153 -22.57 -1.85 2.69
N ASP A 154 -23.50 -1.41 1.83
CA ASP A 154 -24.94 -1.49 2.07
C ASP A 154 -25.42 -2.94 2.21
N ILE A 155 -24.93 -3.85 1.36
CA ILE A 155 -25.22 -5.28 1.45
C ILE A 155 -24.73 -5.84 2.80
N SER A 156 -23.53 -5.43 3.25
CA SER A 156 -22.99 -5.90 4.53
C SER A 156 -23.88 -5.46 5.71
N ASP A 157 -24.41 -4.24 5.66
CA ASP A 157 -25.25 -3.68 6.70
C ASP A 157 -26.65 -4.26 6.67
N LEU A 158 -27.23 -4.44 5.49
CA LEU A 158 -28.50 -5.15 5.30
C LEU A 158 -28.41 -6.59 5.83
N ARG A 159 -27.30 -7.30 5.57
CA ARG A 159 -27.06 -8.65 6.11
C ARG A 159 -26.98 -8.67 7.63
N LYS A 160 -26.33 -7.70 8.25
CA LYS A 160 -26.30 -7.58 9.73
C LYS A 160 -27.70 -7.33 10.29
N ARG A 161 -28.48 -6.44 9.66
CA ARG A 161 -29.85 -6.09 10.11
C ARG A 161 -30.81 -7.26 9.92
N SER A 162 -30.77 -7.93 8.78
CA SER A 162 -31.60 -9.11 8.51
C SER A 162 -31.23 -10.26 9.45
N GLY A 163 -29.94 -10.50 9.69
CA GLY A 163 -29.48 -11.49 10.67
C GLY A 163 -30.03 -11.23 12.07
N LYS A 164 -29.99 -9.97 12.55
CA LYS A 164 -30.59 -9.59 13.84
C LYS A 164 -32.10 -9.81 13.88
N ALA A 165 -32.81 -9.46 12.80
CA ALA A 165 -34.26 -9.65 12.73
C ALA A 165 -34.63 -11.15 12.78
N VAL A 166 -33.91 -11.99 12.05
CA VAL A 166 -34.11 -13.45 12.03
C VAL A 166 -33.80 -14.06 13.40
N LEU A 167 -32.69 -13.67 14.03
CA LEU A 167 -32.34 -14.13 15.38
C LEU A 167 -33.43 -13.76 16.40
N ARG A 168 -33.86 -12.49 16.40
CA ARG A 168 -34.93 -12.03 17.29
C ARG A 168 -36.23 -12.77 17.05
N TRP A 169 -36.60 -12.98 15.79
CA TRP A 169 -37.80 -13.76 15.45
C TRP A 169 -37.69 -15.19 15.97
N HIS A 170 -36.55 -15.85 15.80
CA HIS A 170 -36.33 -17.20 16.30
C HIS A 170 -36.39 -17.27 17.84
N GLU A 171 -35.74 -16.34 18.54
CA GLU A 171 -35.73 -16.31 20.00
C GLU A 171 -37.12 -16.07 20.60
N VAL A 172 -37.88 -15.12 20.04
CA VAL A 172 -39.18 -14.71 20.57
C VAL A 172 -40.28 -15.65 20.10
N MET A 173 -40.39 -15.86 18.79
CA MET A 173 -41.53 -16.58 18.20
C MET A 173 -41.35 -18.09 18.26
N VAL A 174 -40.16 -18.61 17.97
CA VAL A 174 -39.95 -20.07 17.97
C VAL A 174 -39.67 -20.57 19.38
N LEU A 175 -38.58 -20.09 20.00
CA LEU A 175 -38.16 -20.56 21.32
C LEU A 175 -39.09 -20.07 22.43
N GLY A 176 -39.52 -18.81 22.38
CA GLY A 176 -40.45 -18.24 23.36
C GLY A 176 -41.80 -18.94 23.36
N GLN A 177 -42.40 -19.13 22.18
CA GLN A 177 -43.67 -19.85 22.06
C GLN A 177 -43.52 -21.32 22.44
N GLY A 178 -42.43 -21.98 22.03
CA GLY A 178 -42.13 -23.36 22.42
C GLY A 178 -42.07 -23.55 23.94
N ARG A 179 -41.44 -22.61 24.67
CA ARG A 179 -41.43 -22.62 26.15
C ARG A 179 -42.83 -22.48 26.73
N CYS A 180 -43.64 -21.56 26.21
CA CYS A 180 -45.03 -21.36 26.68
C CYS A 180 -45.88 -22.62 26.44
N TRP A 181 -45.77 -23.23 25.25
CA TRP A 181 -46.45 -24.48 24.92
C TRP A 181 -46.04 -25.63 25.83
N ALA A 182 -44.74 -25.78 26.10
CA ALA A 182 -44.25 -26.81 27.00
C ALA A 182 -44.75 -26.61 28.44
N GLU A 183 -44.82 -25.37 28.91
CA GLU A 183 -45.40 -25.06 30.23
C GLU A 183 -46.89 -25.41 30.27
N TRP A 184 -47.65 -25.02 29.25
CA TRP A 184 -49.07 -25.32 29.17
C TRP A 184 -49.34 -26.83 29.08
N ASP A 185 -48.60 -27.58 28.26
CA ASP A 185 -48.69 -29.04 28.21
C ASP A 185 -48.39 -29.67 29.57
N SER A 186 -47.36 -29.19 30.27
CA SER A 186 -47.04 -29.66 31.63
C SER A 186 -48.17 -29.39 32.63
N ARG A 187 -48.78 -28.20 32.57
CA ARG A 187 -49.93 -27.84 33.42
C ARG A 187 -51.17 -28.67 33.10
N VAL A 188 -51.48 -28.88 31.82
CA VAL A 188 -52.59 -29.72 31.37
C VAL A 188 -52.38 -31.16 31.81
N ARG A 189 -51.19 -31.74 31.61
CA ARG A 189 -50.84 -33.09 32.09
C ARG A 189 -50.91 -33.23 33.61
N LYS A 190 -50.64 -32.16 34.35
CA LYS A 190 -50.84 -32.17 35.81
C LYS A 190 -52.32 -32.21 36.16
N ALA A 191 -53.12 -31.34 35.55
CA ALA A 191 -54.57 -31.32 35.75
C ALA A 191 -55.23 -32.66 35.34
N GLU A 192 -54.84 -33.23 34.20
CA GLU A 192 -55.30 -34.55 33.74
C GLU A 192 -54.99 -35.65 34.76
N ARG A 193 -53.76 -35.66 35.31
CA ARG A 193 -53.38 -36.62 36.35
C ARG A 193 -54.21 -36.44 37.63
N ASP A 194 -54.50 -35.21 38.01
CA ASP A 194 -55.30 -34.93 39.21
C ASP A 194 -56.77 -35.33 39.00
N VAL A 195 -57.37 -35.03 37.85
CA VAL A 195 -58.72 -35.49 37.48
C VAL A 195 -58.79 -37.02 37.47
N ARG A 196 -57.84 -37.70 36.81
CA ARG A 196 -57.80 -39.17 36.77
C ARG A 196 -57.65 -39.80 38.14
N ARG A 197 -56.95 -39.15 39.08
CA ARG A 197 -56.85 -39.62 40.47
C ARG A 197 -58.19 -39.52 41.19
N GLU A 198 -58.94 -38.43 41.00
CA GLU A 198 -60.28 -38.28 41.59
C GLU A 198 -61.28 -39.25 40.96
N GLU A 199 -61.27 -39.43 39.65
CA GLU A 199 -62.10 -40.44 38.96
C GLU A 199 -61.86 -41.84 39.52
N VAL A 200 -60.60 -42.25 39.69
CA VAL A 200 -60.25 -43.55 40.29
C VAL A 200 -60.72 -43.66 41.75
N LYS A 201 -60.72 -42.57 42.52
CA LYS A 201 -61.27 -42.59 43.88
C LYS A 201 -62.78 -42.78 43.86
N ILE A 202 -63.49 -42.04 43.01
CA ILE A 202 -64.94 -42.15 42.85
C ILE A 202 -65.33 -43.56 42.38
N GLU A 203 -64.62 -44.14 41.42
CA GLU A 203 -64.87 -45.53 40.96
C GLU A 203 -64.65 -46.54 42.08
N ARG A 204 -63.63 -46.34 42.94
CA ARG A 204 -63.40 -47.21 44.09
C ARG A 204 -64.48 -47.06 45.16
N GLU A 205 -64.96 -45.85 45.40
CA GLU A 205 -66.06 -45.59 46.34
C GLU A 205 -67.40 -46.13 45.81
N ALA A 206 -67.64 -46.02 44.50
CA ALA A 206 -68.83 -46.54 43.84
C ALA A 206 -68.83 -48.07 43.67
N GLY A 207 -67.65 -48.68 43.52
CA GLY A 207 -67.47 -50.14 43.45
C GLY A 207 -67.27 -50.83 44.81
N ALA A 208 -67.32 -50.10 45.92
CA ALA A 208 -67.22 -50.62 47.29
C ALA A 208 -68.58 -50.84 47.97
N VAL A 209 -69.66 -51.00 47.18
CA VAL A 209 -70.98 -51.50 47.59
C VAL A 209 -71.21 -52.85 46.94
#